data_AF-A0A223RYU0-F1
#
_entry.id   AF-A0A223RYU0-F1
#
_cell.length_a   1.000
_cell.length_b   1.000
_cell.length_c   1.000
_cell.angle_alpha   90.00
_cell.angle_beta   90.00
_cell.angle_gamma   90.00
#
_symmetry.space_group_name_H-M   'P 1'
#
loop_
_entity.id
_entity.type
_entity.pdbx_description
1 polymer ?
#
loop_
_entity_poly.entity_id
_entity_poly.type
_entity_poly.pdbx_seq_one_letter_code
_entity_poly.pdbx_strand_id
1 'polypeptide(L)'
;MLGTVMVAPPGHAEVPVPDARGERAVSATITVEGAMDGGLTRYYGEGELGGGDQTEGQPPIFELADGATLQNVIIGAPAADGIHCLGSCTLRNVWWEDVGEDAATFDADYASATMTIQGGGAQYAADKVFQANGAGTMTISDFQVEDFGKLYRSCGNCSDQVDRHVVIDNVTATAPGDTLAGVNINYGDTAEFSGITIVGDSGMGVCTWYEGNVDSGEPEEVGSGPGDNCRYDRSDITFE
;
A
#
# COMPACT_ATOMS: atom_id res chain seq x y z
N MET A 1 -4.48 29.49 41.26
CA MET A 1 -4.30 28.18 40.59
C MET A 1 -4.06 28.47 39.13
N LEU A 2 -2.84 28.21 38.65
CA LEU A 2 -2.51 28.33 37.23
C LEU A 2 -3.29 27.26 36.45
N GLY A 3 -3.99 27.67 35.40
CA GLY A 3 -4.61 26.75 34.45
C GLY A 3 -3.52 26.16 33.55
N THR A 4 -3.43 24.84 33.56
CA THR A 4 -2.58 24.09 32.63
C THR A 4 -3.18 24.24 31.24
N VAL A 5 -2.47 24.93 30.34
CA VAL A 5 -2.76 24.90 28.91
C VAL A 5 -2.35 23.51 28.42
N MET A 6 -3.32 22.68 28.10
CA MET A 6 -3.07 21.46 27.34
C MET A 6 -2.73 21.89 25.92
N VAL A 7 -1.45 21.83 25.57
CA VAL A 7 -1.00 21.92 24.19
C VAL A 7 -1.37 20.58 23.57
N ALA A 8 -2.32 20.60 22.62
CA ALA A 8 -2.57 19.42 21.79
C ALA A 8 -1.26 19.07 21.08
N PRO A 9 -0.88 17.77 20.97
CA PRO A 9 0.24 17.38 20.14
C PRO A 9 0.05 17.97 18.74
N PRO A 10 1.12 18.36 18.03
CA PRO A 10 1.00 18.76 16.63
C PRO A 10 0.22 17.66 15.91
N GLY A 11 -0.91 18.00 15.29
CA GLY A 11 -1.65 17.05 14.48
C GLY A 11 -0.71 16.54 13.40
N HIS A 12 -0.60 15.22 13.26
CA HIS A 12 0.10 14.62 12.14
C HIS A 12 -0.58 15.09 10.84
N ALA A 13 0.22 15.30 9.80
CA ALA A 13 -0.22 15.98 8.60
C ALA A 13 -0.89 14.98 7.65
N GLU A 14 -2.22 14.91 7.72
CA GLU A 14 -3.09 14.12 6.84
C GLU A 14 -2.64 14.17 5.38
N VAL A 15 -2.69 13.01 4.71
CA VAL A 15 -2.46 12.92 3.27
C VAL A 15 -3.44 13.88 2.57
N PRO A 16 -2.99 14.71 1.60
CA PRO A 16 -3.82 15.75 1.00
C PRO A 16 -4.81 15.18 -0.03
N VAL A 17 -5.76 14.37 0.43
CA VAL A 17 -6.80 13.76 -0.40
C VAL A 17 -7.60 14.86 -1.11
N PRO A 18 -7.75 14.82 -2.44
CA PRO A 18 -8.54 15.79 -3.19
C PRO A 18 -10.02 15.77 -2.79
N ASP A 19 -10.69 16.92 -2.95
CA ASP A 19 -12.15 16.98 -2.79
C ASP A 19 -12.86 16.02 -3.77
N ALA A 20 -13.70 15.14 -3.21
CA ALA A 20 -14.54 14.26 -3.99
C ALA A 20 -15.55 15.05 -4.85
N ARG A 21 -15.76 14.60 -6.09
CA ARG A 21 -16.72 15.19 -7.05
C ARG A 21 -18.05 14.44 -7.13
N GLY A 22 -18.18 13.37 -6.35
CA GLY A 22 -19.33 12.51 -6.25
C GLY A 22 -19.07 11.43 -5.23
N GLU A 23 -20.12 10.72 -4.83
CA GLU A 23 -20.05 9.62 -3.88
C GLU A 23 -20.83 8.43 -4.41
N ARG A 24 -20.33 7.23 -4.15
CA ARG A 24 -20.97 5.96 -4.52
C ARG A 24 -20.71 4.90 -3.46
N ALA A 25 -21.77 4.50 -2.75
CA ALA A 25 -21.73 3.29 -1.96
C ALA A 25 -21.60 2.06 -2.87
N VAL A 26 -20.83 1.07 -2.41
CA VAL A 26 -20.49 -0.15 -3.14
C VAL A 26 -20.91 -1.34 -2.31
N SER A 27 -21.99 -2.00 -2.71
CA SER A 27 -22.52 -3.19 -2.02
C SER A 27 -21.95 -4.51 -2.54
N ALA A 28 -21.23 -4.46 -3.67
CA ALA A 28 -20.57 -5.58 -4.32
C ALA A 28 -19.41 -5.05 -5.19
N THR A 29 -18.35 -5.85 -5.32
CA THR A 29 -17.12 -5.52 -6.05
C THR A 29 -17.39 -5.00 -7.46
N ILE A 30 -16.69 -3.94 -7.84
CA ILE A 30 -16.75 -3.36 -9.18
C ILE A 30 -15.62 -3.93 -10.02
N THR A 31 -15.94 -4.79 -10.99
CA THR A 31 -14.96 -5.31 -11.95
C THR A 31 -14.60 -4.27 -13.01
N VAL A 32 -13.30 -4.13 -13.30
CA VAL A 32 -12.74 -3.23 -14.31
C VAL A 32 -11.90 -4.04 -15.30
N GLU A 33 -12.37 -4.19 -16.54
CA GLU A 33 -11.69 -4.97 -17.58
C GLU A 33 -10.79 -4.15 -18.51
N GLY A 34 -10.84 -2.82 -18.41
CA GLY A 34 -10.12 -1.90 -19.29
C GLY A 34 -9.75 -0.63 -18.55
N ALA A 35 -9.98 0.54 -19.15
CA ALA A 35 -9.77 1.81 -18.46
C ALA A 35 -11.07 2.31 -17.81
N MET A 36 -11.00 2.68 -16.54
CA MET A 36 -12.05 3.36 -15.80
C MET A 36 -11.50 4.64 -15.18
N ASP A 37 -12.15 5.76 -15.47
CA ASP A 37 -11.90 7.05 -14.82
C ASP A 37 -13.06 7.37 -13.87
N GLY A 38 -12.77 7.44 -12.57
CA GLY A 38 -13.75 7.76 -11.54
C GLY A 38 -14.05 9.26 -11.41
N GLY A 39 -13.28 10.14 -12.07
CA GLY A 39 -13.48 11.58 -12.01
C GLY A 39 -13.38 12.19 -10.62
N LEU A 40 -12.59 11.59 -9.72
CA LEU A 40 -12.51 11.84 -8.27
C LEU A 40 -13.84 11.56 -7.54
N THR A 41 -14.58 10.54 -7.99
CA THR A 41 -15.70 10.00 -7.21
C THR A 41 -15.14 9.22 -6.02
N ARG A 42 -15.75 9.42 -4.85
CA ARG A 42 -15.52 8.62 -3.64
C ARG A 42 -16.34 7.34 -3.68
N TYR A 43 -15.70 6.20 -3.54
CA TYR A 43 -16.31 4.88 -3.43
C TYR A 43 -16.07 4.35 -2.03
N TYR A 44 -17.09 3.83 -1.38
CA TYR A 44 -16.98 3.26 -0.04
C TYR A 44 -17.91 2.05 0.08
N GLY A 45 -17.52 1.08 0.90
CA GLY A 45 -18.23 -0.17 1.07
C GLY A 45 -19.55 0.00 1.82
N GLU A 46 -20.54 -0.81 1.44
CA GLU A 46 -21.76 -1.04 2.21
C GLU A 46 -22.12 -2.53 2.21
N GLY A 47 -22.96 -2.96 3.15
CA GLY A 47 -23.40 -4.36 3.21
C GLY A 47 -22.23 -5.32 3.45
N GLU A 48 -22.02 -6.26 2.53
CA GLU A 48 -20.92 -7.25 2.59
C GLU A 48 -19.52 -6.61 2.50
N LEU A 49 -19.44 -5.41 1.92
CA LEU A 49 -18.21 -4.59 1.84
C LEU A 49 -18.13 -3.56 2.97
N GLY A 50 -19.07 -3.55 3.91
CA GLY A 50 -19.11 -2.56 4.99
C GLY A 50 -18.07 -2.77 6.09
N GLY A 51 -17.16 -3.74 5.92
CA GLY A 51 -16.02 -3.96 6.82
C GLY A 51 -14.88 -2.99 6.55
N GLY A 52 -14.15 -2.66 7.60
CA GLY A 52 -12.91 -1.89 7.55
C GLY A 52 -11.94 -2.36 8.63
N ASP A 53 -12.12 -3.60 9.08
CA ASP A 53 -11.22 -4.25 10.01
C ASP A 53 -10.20 -5.11 9.24
N GLN A 54 -9.26 -5.69 9.97
CA GLN A 54 -8.16 -6.49 9.46
C GLN A 54 -8.56 -7.97 9.26
N THR A 55 -9.84 -8.25 9.01
CA THR A 55 -10.30 -9.62 8.74
C THR A 55 -9.92 -10.02 7.32
N GLU A 56 -9.10 -11.07 7.21
CA GLU A 56 -8.66 -11.61 5.93
C GLU A 56 -9.80 -12.13 5.05
N GLY A 57 -9.71 -11.86 3.75
CA GLY A 57 -10.60 -12.41 2.72
C GLY A 57 -11.91 -11.64 2.53
N GLN A 58 -11.94 -10.37 2.91
CA GLN A 58 -13.02 -9.46 2.54
C GLN A 58 -12.99 -9.24 1.02
N PRO A 59 -14.15 -9.03 0.36
CA PRO A 59 -14.13 -8.68 -1.06
C PRO A 59 -13.56 -7.26 -1.24
N PRO A 60 -12.87 -6.96 -2.35
CA PRO A 60 -12.38 -5.62 -2.63
C PRO A 60 -13.49 -4.71 -3.15
N ILE A 61 -13.30 -3.38 -3.05
CA ILE A 61 -14.17 -2.39 -3.68
C ILE A 61 -14.06 -2.50 -5.21
N PHE A 62 -12.83 -2.66 -5.72
CA PHE A 62 -12.54 -2.82 -7.14
C PHE A 62 -11.72 -4.07 -7.40
N GLU A 63 -12.04 -4.78 -8.48
CA GLU A 63 -11.23 -5.88 -9.00
C GLU A 63 -10.85 -5.57 -10.45
N LEU A 64 -9.56 -5.47 -10.71
CA LEU A 64 -8.99 -5.12 -12.01
C LEU A 64 -8.51 -6.38 -12.72
N ALA A 65 -9.01 -6.58 -13.94
CA ALA A 65 -8.50 -7.60 -14.83
C ALA A 65 -7.10 -7.25 -15.35
N ASP A 66 -6.41 -8.25 -15.89
CA ASP A 66 -5.12 -8.06 -16.56
C ASP A 66 -5.20 -7.00 -17.67
N GLY A 67 -4.31 -6.01 -17.61
CA GLY A 67 -4.23 -4.84 -18.49
C GLY A 67 -5.12 -3.65 -18.08
N ALA A 68 -5.89 -3.74 -17.00
CA ALA A 68 -6.83 -2.69 -16.61
C ALA A 68 -6.14 -1.45 -16.01
N THR A 69 -6.82 -0.31 -16.11
CA THR A 69 -6.41 0.96 -15.49
C THR A 69 -7.58 1.55 -14.72
N LEU A 70 -7.36 1.85 -13.44
CA LEU A 70 -8.27 2.66 -12.63
C LEU A 70 -7.62 4.01 -12.36
N GLN A 71 -8.34 5.10 -12.59
CA GLN A 71 -7.79 6.43 -12.35
C GLN A 71 -8.78 7.42 -11.76
N ASN A 72 -8.25 8.40 -11.02
CA ASN A 72 -9.01 9.47 -10.39
C ASN A 72 -10.15 8.92 -9.52
N VAL A 73 -9.79 8.13 -8.51
CA VAL A 73 -10.73 7.50 -7.59
C VAL A 73 -10.33 7.86 -6.17
N ILE A 74 -11.32 8.07 -5.31
CA ILE A 74 -11.13 8.13 -3.87
C ILE A 74 -11.81 6.89 -3.29
N ILE A 75 -11.12 6.17 -2.42
CA ILE A 75 -11.63 5.06 -1.61
C ILE A 75 -11.85 5.62 -0.21
N GLY A 76 -13.11 5.72 0.19
CA GLY A 76 -13.51 6.18 1.52
C GLY A 76 -13.71 5.02 2.50
N ALA A 77 -13.96 5.37 3.77
CA ALA A 77 -14.27 4.39 4.81
C ALA A 77 -15.76 4.00 4.80
N PRO A 78 -16.12 2.72 4.97
CA PRO A 78 -15.23 1.55 5.03
C PRO A 78 -14.64 1.20 3.65
N ALA A 79 -13.37 0.83 3.62
CA ALA A 79 -12.65 0.53 2.38
C ALA A 79 -12.59 -0.97 2.02
N ALA A 80 -13.20 -1.85 2.82
CA ALA A 80 -13.14 -3.32 2.64
C ALA A 80 -11.69 -3.80 2.42
N ASP A 81 -11.47 -4.74 1.49
CA ASP A 81 -10.13 -5.15 1.06
C ASP A 81 -9.63 -4.34 -0.15
N GLY A 82 -9.92 -3.04 -0.16
CA GLY A 82 -9.34 -2.08 -1.09
C GLY A 82 -9.55 -2.43 -2.57
N ILE A 83 -8.45 -2.65 -3.29
CA ILE A 83 -8.43 -2.88 -4.74
C ILE A 83 -7.57 -4.10 -5.07
N HIS A 84 -8.11 -5.07 -5.82
CA HIS A 84 -7.34 -6.22 -6.29
C HIS A 84 -6.95 -6.08 -7.76
N CYS A 85 -5.71 -6.44 -8.08
CA CYS A 85 -5.22 -6.57 -9.44
C CYS A 85 -4.88 -8.03 -9.75
N LEU A 86 -5.69 -8.66 -10.61
CA LEU A 86 -5.55 -10.09 -10.97
C LEU A 86 -4.47 -10.38 -12.01
N GLY A 87 -3.70 -9.36 -12.39
CA GLY A 87 -2.73 -9.37 -13.47
C GLY A 87 -2.03 -8.01 -13.54
N SER A 88 -1.43 -7.67 -14.68
CA SER A 88 -0.87 -6.33 -14.84
C SER A 88 -1.96 -5.26 -14.71
N CYS A 89 -1.75 -4.21 -13.95
CA CYS A 89 -2.74 -3.16 -13.77
C CYS A 89 -2.09 -1.80 -13.53
N THR A 90 -2.86 -0.72 -13.67
CA THR A 90 -2.43 0.63 -13.31
C THR A 90 -3.45 1.31 -12.42
N LEU A 91 -2.99 1.80 -11.27
CA LEU A 91 -3.72 2.69 -10.38
C LEU A 91 -3.11 4.08 -10.52
N ARG A 92 -3.87 5.05 -11.06
CA ARG A 92 -3.38 6.41 -11.28
C ARG A 92 -4.20 7.42 -10.52
N ASN A 93 -3.54 8.22 -9.67
CA ASN A 93 -4.21 9.25 -8.88
C ASN A 93 -5.40 8.65 -8.08
N VAL A 94 -5.09 7.58 -7.33
CA VAL A 94 -6.04 6.89 -6.45
C VAL A 94 -5.70 7.24 -5.00
N TRP A 95 -6.73 7.55 -4.21
CA TRP A 95 -6.58 8.05 -2.85
C TRP A 95 -7.37 7.19 -1.87
N TRP A 96 -6.78 6.82 -0.74
CA TRP A 96 -7.46 6.10 0.34
C TRP A 96 -7.54 7.01 1.56
N GLU A 97 -8.76 7.31 1.99
CA GLU A 97 -9.02 8.17 3.16
C GLU A 97 -8.81 7.44 4.48
N ASP A 98 -9.00 6.12 4.47
CA ASP A 98 -8.82 5.20 5.59
C ASP A 98 -8.67 3.80 4.97
N VAL A 99 -7.51 3.18 5.13
CA VAL A 99 -7.24 1.86 4.56
C VAL A 99 -8.00 0.80 5.37
N GLY A 100 -8.66 -0.12 4.66
CA GLY A 100 -9.44 -1.20 5.27
C GLY A 100 -8.53 -2.32 5.74
N GLU A 101 -8.57 -3.47 5.07
CA GLU A 101 -7.57 -4.52 5.25
C GLU A 101 -6.23 -4.08 4.65
N ASP A 102 -6.16 -4.05 3.31
CA ASP A 102 -5.08 -3.47 2.51
C ASP A 102 -5.63 -2.34 1.61
N ALA A 103 -4.77 -1.43 1.13
CA ALA A 103 -5.19 -0.42 0.15
C ALA A 103 -5.33 -1.03 -1.24
N ALA A 104 -4.33 -1.84 -1.65
CA ALA A 104 -4.43 -2.64 -2.86
C ALA A 104 -3.54 -3.89 -2.82
N THR A 105 -4.01 -4.93 -3.50
CA THR A 105 -3.41 -6.26 -3.53
C THR A 105 -3.05 -6.67 -4.95
N PHE A 106 -1.82 -7.16 -5.13
CA PHE A 106 -1.31 -7.67 -6.40
C PHE A 106 -1.35 -9.20 -6.42
N ASP A 107 -2.22 -9.77 -7.24
CA ASP A 107 -2.52 -11.21 -7.31
C ASP A 107 -2.23 -11.81 -8.70
N ALA A 108 -1.20 -11.32 -9.39
CA ALA A 108 -0.82 -11.86 -10.69
C ALA A 108 -0.18 -13.26 -10.61
N ASP A 109 -0.47 -14.11 -11.59
CA ASP A 109 0.01 -15.49 -11.68
C ASP A 109 1.24 -15.66 -12.61
N TYR A 110 1.84 -14.55 -13.09
CA TYR A 110 2.98 -14.59 -14.01
C TYR A 110 4.06 -13.55 -13.70
N ALA A 111 5.33 -13.95 -13.79
CA ALA A 111 6.49 -13.15 -13.34
C ALA A 111 6.72 -11.84 -14.12
N SER A 112 6.21 -11.71 -15.35
CA SER A 112 6.31 -10.46 -16.11
C SER A 112 5.18 -9.47 -15.82
N ALA A 113 4.29 -9.77 -14.86
CA ALA A 113 3.19 -8.90 -14.50
C ALA A 113 3.69 -7.64 -13.81
N THR A 114 2.95 -6.54 -14.00
CA THR A 114 3.28 -5.26 -13.37
C THR A 114 2.05 -4.60 -12.75
N MET A 115 2.14 -4.23 -11.48
CA MET A 115 1.17 -3.34 -10.83
C MET A 115 1.79 -1.96 -10.68
N THR A 116 1.26 -0.97 -11.39
CA THR A 116 1.82 0.38 -11.40
C THR A 116 0.92 1.34 -10.62
N ILE A 117 1.45 1.94 -9.57
CA ILE A 117 0.83 3.02 -8.79
C ILE A 117 1.50 4.33 -9.22
N GLN A 118 0.70 5.26 -9.75
CA GLN A 118 1.15 6.54 -10.30
C GLN A 118 0.41 7.69 -9.62
N GLY A 119 1.06 8.34 -8.65
CA GLY A 119 0.45 9.37 -7.83
C GLY A 119 -0.60 8.83 -6.86
N GLY A 120 -1.19 9.74 -6.10
CA GLY A 120 -2.19 9.41 -5.09
C GLY A 120 -1.64 9.40 -3.67
N GLY A 121 -2.39 8.81 -2.76
CA GLY A 121 -1.93 8.63 -1.38
C GLY A 121 -2.87 7.79 -0.53
N ALA A 122 -2.37 7.31 0.59
CA ALA A 122 -3.13 6.47 1.53
C ALA A 122 -2.78 6.81 2.97
N GLN A 123 -3.75 6.67 3.87
CA GLN A 123 -3.55 6.91 5.29
C GLN A 123 -4.30 5.89 6.14
N TYR A 124 -3.87 5.74 7.40
CA TYR A 124 -4.48 4.87 8.40
C TYR A 124 -4.45 3.37 8.06
N ALA A 125 -3.34 2.90 7.47
CA ALA A 125 -3.14 1.48 7.16
C ALA A 125 -2.60 0.72 8.37
N ALA A 126 -3.47 0.04 9.12
CA ALA A 126 -3.10 -0.62 10.37
C ALA A 126 -1.97 -1.67 10.23
N ASP A 127 -1.93 -2.42 9.11
CA ASP A 127 -0.83 -3.35 8.81
C ASP A 127 -0.12 -3.00 7.50
N LYS A 128 -0.80 -3.05 6.35
CA LYS A 128 -0.15 -2.89 5.05
C LYS A 128 -0.96 -1.95 4.14
N VAL A 129 -0.25 -1.17 3.33
CA VAL A 129 -0.87 -0.38 2.25
C VAL A 129 -0.95 -1.23 0.99
N PHE A 130 0.18 -1.77 0.54
CA PHE A 130 0.24 -2.61 -0.66
C PHE A 130 0.70 -4.02 -0.35
N GLN A 131 -0.16 -4.98 -0.65
CA GLN A 131 0.11 -6.41 -0.50
C GLN A 131 0.49 -7.01 -1.86
N ALA A 132 1.53 -7.86 -1.88
CA ALA A 132 1.90 -8.63 -3.06
C ALA A 132 1.83 -10.12 -2.75
N ASN A 133 0.79 -10.78 -3.26
CA ASN A 133 0.62 -12.24 -3.18
C ASN A 133 1.12 -12.91 -4.46
N GLY A 134 0.89 -12.27 -5.61
CA GLY A 134 1.28 -12.75 -6.92
C GLY A 134 2.75 -12.51 -7.26
N ALA A 135 3.20 -13.09 -8.37
CA ALA A 135 4.53 -12.86 -8.93
C ALA A 135 4.58 -11.52 -9.67
N GLY A 136 5.80 -11.00 -9.88
CA GLY A 136 6.03 -9.84 -10.73
C GLY A 136 6.52 -8.60 -9.99
N THR A 137 6.32 -7.43 -10.58
CA THR A 137 6.88 -6.16 -10.08
C THR A 137 5.79 -5.15 -9.78
N MET A 138 5.77 -4.64 -8.55
CA MET A 138 5.00 -3.45 -8.20
C MET A 138 5.86 -2.20 -8.37
N THR A 139 5.35 -1.15 -8.99
CA THR A 139 6.03 0.14 -9.11
C THR A 139 5.19 1.21 -8.44
N ILE A 140 5.71 1.84 -7.39
CA ILE A 140 5.03 2.88 -6.62
C ILE A 140 5.77 4.19 -6.89
N SER A 141 5.07 5.14 -7.52
CA SER A 141 5.65 6.42 -7.93
C SER A 141 4.80 7.61 -7.54
N ASP A 142 5.45 8.71 -7.15
CA ASP A 142 4.80 9.99 -6.82
C ASP A 142 3.73 9.89 -5.72
N PHE A 143 3.90 8.97 -4.76
CA PHE A 143 2.89 8.59 -3.77
C PHE A 143 3.14 9.24 -2.40
N GLN A 144 2.07 9.50 -1.65
CA GLN A 144 2.14 10.00 -0.27
C GLN A 144 1.45 9.02 0.69
N VAL A 145 2.11 8.71 1.81
CA VAL A 145 1.56 7.81 2.82
C VAL A 145 1.77 8.37 4.23
N GLU A 146 0.80 8.14 5.12
CA GLU A 146 0.89 8.50 6.54
C GLU A 146 0.18 7.45 7.40
N ASP A 147 0.64 7.26 8.64
CA ASP A 147 0.01 6.37 9.62
C ASP A 147 -0.23 4.97 9.05
N PHE A 148 0.88 4.25 8.87
CA PHE A 148 0.90 2.96 8.18
C PHE A 148 1.84 1.96 8.83
N GLY A 149 1.49 0.69 8.87
CA GLY A 149 2.46 -0.35 9.24
C GLY A 149 3.54 -0.49 8.16
N LYS A 150 3.16 -0.98 6.97
CA LYS A 150 4.07 -1.30 5.87
C LYS A 150 3.55 -0.71 4.56
N LEU A 151 4.34 0.09 3.86
CA LEU A 151 3.89 0.60 2.55
C LEU A 151 3.79 -0.54 1.52
N TYR A 152 4.77 -1.44 1.48
CA TYR A 152 4.77 -2.63 0.65
C TYR A 152 5.13 -3.88 1.46
N ARG A 153 4.41 -4.98 1.24
CA ARG A 153 4.77 -6.29 1.78
C ARG A 153 4.64 -7.40 0.74
N SER A 154 5.74 -8.10 0.49
CA SER A 154 5.69 -9.41 -0.17
C SER A 154 5.06 -10.43 0.77
N CYS A 155 4.08 -11.22 0.32
CA CYS A 155 3.39 -12.17 1.19
C CYS A 155 4.37 -13.20 1.77
N GLY A 156 4.55 -13.21 3.09
CA GLY A 156 5.58 -14.04 3.72
C GLY A 156 5.13 -15.43 4.14
N ASN A 157 3.82 -15.72 4.14
CA ASN A 157 3.25 -17.01 4.55
C ASN A 157 2.19 -17.53 3.56
N CYS A 158 2.18 -16.99 2.33
CA CYS A 158 1.35 -17.51 1.26
C CYS A 158 1.72 -18.98 0.96
N SER A 159 0.71 -19.79 0.65
CA SER A 159 0.91 -21.22 0.34
C SER A 159 1.79 -21.43 -0.89
N ASP A 160 1.68 -20.52 -1.86
CA ASP A 160 2.52 -20.47 -3.05
C ASP A 160 3.49 -19.30 -2.93
N GLN A 161 4.77 -19.62 -2.81
CA GLN A 161 5.84 -18.62 -2.72
C GLN A 161 6.53 -18.44 -4.06
N VAL A 162 6.69 -17.18 -4.43
CA VAL A 162 7.27 -16.70 -5.69
C VAL A 162 8.18 -15.52 -5.37
N ASP A 163 9.11 -15.21 -6.27
CA ASP A 163 9.90 -13.99 -6.19
C ASP A 163 9.02 -12.77 -6.52
N ARG A 164 9.06 -11.77 -5.64
CA ARG A 164 8.28 -10.53 -5.77
C ARG A 164 9.20 -9.32 -5.71
N HIS A 165 8.91 -8.35 -6.58
CA HIS A 165 9.74 -7.16 -6.70
C HIS A 165 8.93 -5.89 -6.49
N VAL A 166 9.56 -4.88 -5.90
CA VAL A 166 9.01 -3.53 -5.80
C VAL A 166 10.03 -2.48 -6.20
N VAL A 167 9.57 -1.45 -6.90
CA VAL A 167 10.32 -0.22 -7.18
C VAL A 167 9.54 0.93 -6.55
N ILE A 168 10.17 1.69 -5.66
CA ILE A 168 9.57 2.80 -4.92
C ILE A 168 10.32 4.07 -5.27
N ASP A 169 9.66 4.96 -6.01
CA ASP A 169 10.26 6.17 -6.58
C ASP A 169 9.48 7.42 -6.17
N ASN A 170 10.17 8.44 -5.68
CA ASN A 170 9.57 9.72 -5.32
C ASN A 170 8.36 9.60 -4.37
N VAL A 171 8.55 8.88 -3.25
CA VAL A 171 7.52 8.66 -2.23
C VAL A 171 7.80 9.49 -0.99
N THR A 172 6.76 10.14 -0.46
CA THR A 172 6.79 10.79 0.85
C THR A 172 6.03 9.94 1.87
N ALA A 173 6.71 9.53 2.94
CA ALA A 173 6.16 8.75 4.03
C ALA A 173 6.22 9.57 5.33
N THR A 174 5.06 9.85 5.89
CA THR A 174 4.91 10.66 7.10
C THR A 174 4.63 9.77 8.29
N ALA A 175 5.34 9.99 9.39
CA ALA A 175 5.15 9.26 10.63
C ALA A 175 3.76 9.52 11.25
N PRO A 176 3.18 8.54 11.96
CA PRO A 176 3.80 7.25 12.33
C PRO A 176 3.87 6.25 11.18
N GLY A 177 4.85 5.34 11.24
CA GLY A 177 4.83 4.11 10.46
C GLY A 177 6.05 3.23 10.67
N ASP A 178 5.95 1.94 10.33
CA ASP A 178 6.98 0.95 10.69
C ASP A 178 8.06 0.81 9.62
N THR A 179 7.70 0.47 8.37
CA THR A 179 8.69 0.28 7.29
C THR A 179 8.12 0.50 5.89
N LEU A 180 8.94 0.96 4.94
CA LEU A 180 8.48 1.15 3.55
C LEU A 180 8.33 -0.17 2.79
N ALA A 181 9.26 -1.12 2.93
CA ALA A 181 9.15 -2.42 2.29
C ALA A 181 9.51 -3.58 3.21
N GLY A 182 8.71 -4.65 3.17
CA GLY A 182 9.04 -5.96 3.72
C GLY A 182 9.27 -7.00 2.62
N VAL A 183 10.50 -7.50 2.50
CA VAL A 183 10.92 -8.47 1.45
C VAL A 183 11.31 -9.82 2.04
N ASN A 184 10.96 -10.93 1.39
CA ASN A 184 11.36 -12.27 1.80
C ASN A 184 12.68 -12.64 1.11
N ILE A 185 13.80 -12.48 1.81
CA ILE A 185 15.13 -12.59 1.20
C ILE A 185 15.45 -14.01 0.71
N ASN A 186 14.83 -15.03 1.33
CA ASN A 186 14.99 -16.44 0.97
C ASN A 186 14.26 -16.83 -0.33
N TYR A 187 13.34 -16.00 -0.83
CA TYR A 187 12.65 -16.22 -2.11
C TYR A 187 13.21 -15.37 -3.26
N GLY A 188 14.20 -14.51 -2.99
CA GLY A 188 14.83 -13.68 -4.03
C GLY A 188 14.13 -12.35 -4.28
N ASP A 189 13.23 -11.95 -3.38
CA ASP A 189 12.51 -10.68 -3.46
C ASP A 189 13.45 -9.47 -3.52
N THR A 190 13.05 -8.41 -4.21
CA THR A 190 13.85 -7.18 -4.26
C THR A 190 13.00 -5.93 -4.10
N ALA A 191 13.50 -4.95 -3.35
CA ALA A 191 12.97 -3.60 -3.26
C ALA A 191 14.01 -2.59 -3.71
N GLU A 192 13.66 -1.72 -4.66
CA GLU A 192 14.52 -0.61 -5.12
C GLU A 192 13.92 0.72 -4.70
N PHE A 193 14.75 1.66 -4.25
CA PHE A 193 14.29 2.95 -3.75
C PHE A 193 15.04 4.11 -4.38
N SER A 194 14.31 5.16 -4.76
CA SER A 194 14.87 6.44 -5.19
C SER A 194 13.97 7.60 -4.79
N GLY A 195 14.56 8.73 -4.36
CA GLY A 195 13.81 9.95 -4.06
C GLY A 195 12.81 9.82 -2.90
N ILE A 196 13.14 9.04 -1.87
CA ILE A 196 12.29 8.84 -0.71
C ILE A 196 12.45 10.00 0.28
N THR A 197 11.32 10.49 0.80
CA THR A 197 11.28 11.46 1.89
C THR A 197 10.53 10.85 3.07
N ILE A 198 11.19 10.75 4.23
CA ILE A 198 10.60 10.28 5.49
C ILE A 198 10.44 11.48 6.41
N VAL A 199 9.21 11.78 6.81
CA VAL A 199 8.87 12.97 7.60
C VAL A 199 8.48 12.56 9.02
N GLY A 200 9.09 13.20 10.03
CA GLY A 200 8.65 13.08 11.42
C GLY A 200 9.18 11.87 12.20
N ASP A 201 9.85 10.90 11.54
CA ASP A 201 10.57 9.83 12.23
C ASP A 201 11.80 9.32 11.45
N SER A 202 12.99 9.73 11.88
CA SER A 202 14.25 9.24 11.30
C SER A 202 14.57 7.76 11.62
N GLY A 203 13.78 7.12 12.48
CA GLY A 203 13.89 5.72 12.86
C GLY A 203 13.02 4.77 12.03
N MET A 204 12.11 5.28 11.20
CA MET A 204 11.26 4.47 10.32
C MET A 204 12.10 3.58 9.41
N GLY A 205 11.70 2.32 9.28
CA GLY A 205 12.36 1.34 8.42
C GLY A 205 12.23 1.73 6.93
N VAL A 206 13.31 1.57 6.17
CA VAL A 206 13.24 1.68 4.71
C VAL A 206 12.96 0.33 4.08
N CYS A 207 13.70 -0.71 4.49
CA CYS A 207 13.55 -2.04 3.93
C CYS A 207 13.86 -3.08 5.00
N THR A 208 12.87 -3.87 5.37
CA THR A 208 12.94 -4.94 6.38
C THR A 208 13.00 -6.30 5.68
N TRP A 209 13.85 -7.19 6.19
CA TRP A 209 14.14 -8.50 5.63
C TRP A 209 13.44 -9.58 6.44
N TYR A 210 12.77 -10.48 5.75
CA TYR A 210 12.07 -11.60 6.34
C TYR A 210 12.57 -12.94 5.77
N GLU A 211 12.51 -13.98 6.59
CA GLU A 211 12.48 -15.37 6.11
C GLU A 211 11.02 -15.79 5.94
N GLY A 212 10.55 -15.77 4.69
CA GLY A 212 9.23 -16.24 4.31
C GLY A 212 9.11 -17.75 4.47
N ASN A 213 7.88 -18.23 4.62
CA ASN A 213 7.54 -19.63 4.78
C ASN A 213 6.25 -19.99 4.01
N VAL A 214 5.90 -21.28 4.00
CA VAL A 214 4.69 -21.82 3.36
C VAL A 214 3.69 -22.39 4.40
N ASP A 215 3.95 -22.12 5.68
CA ASP A 215 3.14 -22.58 6.81
C ASP A 215 2.22 -21.43 7.29
N SER A 216 1.28 -21.69 8.19
CA SER A 216 0.41 -20.63 8.74
C SER A 216 1.09 -19.75 9.80
N GLY A 217 2.42 -19.72 9.84
CA GLY A 217 3.21 -18.99 10.84
C GLY A 217 3.66 -17.63 10.33
N GLU A 218 3.73 -16.65 11.21
CA GLU A 218 4.31 -15.35 10.87
C GLU A 218 5.77 -15.51 10.41
N PRO A 219 6.16 -14.86 9.30
CA PRO A 219 7.55 -14.83 8.83
C PRO A 219 8.50 -14.24 9.87
N GLU A 220 9.69 -14.81 9.99
CA GLU A 220 10.70 -14.28 10.92
C GLU A 220 11.34 -13.03 10.33
N GLU A 221 11.40 -11.94 11.10
CA GLU A 221 12.22 -10.78 10.77
C GLU A 221 13.70 -11.10 11.03
N VAL A 222 14.52 -11.01 10.00
CA VAL A 222 15.95 -11.40 10.06
C VAL A 222 16.91 -10.23 9.89
N GLY A 223 16.40 -9.03 9.64
CA GLY A 223 17.22 -7.82 9.56
C GLY A 223 16.54 -6.68 8.81
N SER A 224 17.30 -5.63 8.53
CA SER A 224 16.86 -4.48 7.75
C SER A 224 18.05 -3.70 7.21
N GLY A 225 17.79 -2.81 6.25
CA GLY A 225 18.79 -1.92 5.66
C GLY A 225 19.08 -2.23 4.19
N PRO A 226 20.09 -1.55 3.60
CA PRO A 226 20.47 -1.76 2.21
C PRO A 226 21.24 -3.07 2.01
N GLY A 227 21.08 -3.70 0.85
CA GLY A 227 21.70 -4.98 0.47
C GLY A 227 21.26 -5.45 -0.91
N ASP A 228 21.54 -6.70 -1.26
CA ASP A 228 21.22 -7.26 -2.59
C ASP A 228 19.70 -7.28 -2.87
N ASN A 229 18.90 -7.54 -1.84
CA ASN A 229 17.43 -7.52 -1.86
C ASN A 229 16.84 -6.12 -1.61
N CYS A 230 17.59 -5.18 -1.02
CA CYS A 230 17.10 -3.84 -0.68
C CYS A 230 18.06 -2.80 -1.26
N ARG A 231 17.76 -2.34 -2.46
CA ARG A 231 18.70 -1.61 -3.32
C ARG A 231 18.45 -0.12 -3.22
N TYR A 232 19.26 0.54 -2.40
CA TYR A 232 19.28 1.99 -2.27
C TYR A 232 20.60 2.46 -1.64
N ASP A 233 20.98 3.69 -1.96
CA ASP A 233 22.03 4.42 -1.28
C ASP A 233 21.44 5.37 -0.24
N ARG A 234 22.26 5.85 0.70
CA ARG A 234 21.82 6.85 1.67
C ARG A 234 21.31 8.14 1.02
N SER A 235 21.81 8.48 -0.17
CA SER A 235 21.36 9.66 -0.92
C SER A 235 19.95 9.53 -1.48
N ASP A 236 19.40 8.32 -1.55
CA ASP A 236 18.03 8.08 -2.03
C ASP A 236 17.00 8.37 -0.94
N ILE A 237 17.42 8.52 0.32
CA ILE A 237 16.56 8.73 1.48
C ILE A 237 16.85 10.09 2.13
N THR A 238 15.83 10.94 2.14
CA THR A 238 15.83 12.22 2.87
C THR A 238 14.97 12.07 4.12
N PHE A 239 15.45 12.58 5.25
CA PHE A 239 14.69 12.64 6.49
C PHE A 239 14.39 14.10 6.82
N GLU A 240 13.14 14.41 7.12
CA GLU A 240 12.64 15.76 7.46
C GLU A 240 11.98 15.83 8.84
#